data_AF-A0A3B0RDA4-F1
#
_entry.id   AF-A0A3B0RDA4-F1
#
_cell.length_a   1.000
_cell.length_b   1.000
_cell.length_c   1.000
_cell.angle_alpha   90.00
_cell.angle_beta   90.00
_cell.angle_gamma   90.00
#
_symmetry.space_group_name_H-M   'P 1'
#
loop_
_entity.id
_entity.type
_entity.pdbx_description
1 polymer ?
#
loop_
_entity_poly.entity_id
_entity_poly.type
_entity_poly.pdbx_seq_one_letter_code
_entity_poly.pdbx_strand_id
1 'polypeptide(L)'
;GQMIAMQSGLGFAQSFDPSQGRQSAIFATFLNLTAVVLIFTTGLHHMFLTGLVGSYDLIPVGSLPSGVDVKTLATDTVAQSFRLGIQISAPLIAFGLIFYLSLGVLSRLMPQVQIFFVAMPLNVLVGIAIFALSFGAMMGVWLRYLESYGASLN
;
A
#
# COMPACT_ATOMS: atom_id res chain seq x y z
N GLY A 1 -2.42 1.02 1.20
CA GLY A 1 -3.37 1.87 1.93
C GLY A 1 -4.63 2.12 1.13
N GLN A 2 -4.61 3.05 0.18
CA GLN A 2 -5.79 3.43 -0.61
C GLN A 2 -6.41 2.25 -1.38
N MET A 3 -5.60 1.45 -2.07
CA MET A 3 -6.08 0.23 -2.78
C MET A 3 -6.80 -0.77 -1.85
N ILE A 4 -6.27 -0.96 -0.63
CA ILE A 4 -6.86 -1.84 0.40
C ILE A 4 -8.22 -1.30 0.85
N ALA A 5 -8.33 0.01 1.04
CA ALA A 5 -9.58 0.66 1.41
C ALA A 5 -10.65 0.55 0.32
N MET A 6 -10.28 0.76 -0.94
CA MET A 6 -11.18 0.57 -2.09
C MET A 6 -11.71 -0.86 -2.15
N GLN A 7 -10.85 -1.83 -1.85
CA GLN A 7 -11.19 -3.23 -2.04
C GLN A 7 -11.94 -3.87 -0.87
N SER A 8 -11.80 -3.34 0.34
CA SER A 8 -12.51 -3.78 1.55
C SER A 8 -13.92 -3.18 1.68
N GLY A 9 -14.43 -2.45 0.69
CA GLY A 9 -15.76 -1.83 0.73
C GLY A 9 -15.85 -0.56 1.60
N LEU A 10 -14.85 -0.26 2.42
CA LEU A 10 -14.77 1.00 3.19
C LEU A 10 -14.51 2.21 2.29
N GLY A 11 -13.96 2.01 1.10
CA GLY A 11 -13.81 3.04 0.06
C GLY A 11 -15.09 3.35 -0.72
N PHE A 12 -16.19 2.61 -0.53
CA PHE A 12 -17.44 2.83 -1.29
C PHE A 12 -18.10 4.18 -0.97
N ALA A 13 -17.87 4.74 0.23
CA ALA A 13 -18.31 6.10 0.55
C ALA A 13 -17.69 7.15 -0.40
N GLN A 14 -16.46 6.92 -0.90
CA GLN A 14 -15.80 7.83 -1.84
C GLN A 14 -16.34 7.74 -3.28
N SER A 15 -16.94 6.61 -3.68
CA SER A 15 -17.54 6.51 -5.03
C SER A 15 -18.85 7.29 -5.14
N PHE A 16 -19.56 7.47 -4.02
CA PHE A 16 -20.77 8.29 -3.96
C PHE A 16 -20.45 9.78 -3.79
N ASP A 17 -19.47 10.10 -2.94
CA ASP A 17 -19.03 11.49 -2.71
C ASP A 17 -17.50 11.58 -2.59
N PRO A 18 -16.80 11.93 -3.69
CA PRO A 18 -15.35 12.10 -3.69
C PRO A 18 -14.87 13.21 -2.75
N SER A 19 -15.73 14.17 -2.39
CA SER A 19 -15.39 15.27 -1.48
C SER A 19 -15.28 14.81 -0.02
N GLN A 20 -15.87 13.66 0.32
CA GLN A 20 -15.87 13.07 1.66
C GLN A 20 -14.77 12.01 1.88
N GLY A 21 -13.59 12.24 1.28
CA GLY A 21 -12.45 11.31 1.22
C GLY A 21 -11.88 10.74 2.53
N ARG A 22 -12.51 10.96 3.70
CA ARG A 22 -12.04 10.59 5.05
C ARG A 22 -11.94 9.08 5.28
N GLN A 23 -12.83 8.26 4.71
CA GLN A 23 -12.88 6.83 5.08
C GLN A 23 -11.77 5.97 4.43
N SER A 24 -11.29 6.34 3.24
CA SER A 24 -10.12 5.69 2.63
C SER A 24 -8.81 6.01 3.36
N ALA A 25 -8.78 7.12 4.10
CA ALA A 25 -7.60 7.51 4.87
C ALA A 25 -7.28 6.55 6.02
N ILE A 26 -8.26 5.79 6.55
CA ILE A 26 -8.05 4.97 7.75
C ILE A 26 -6.97 3.90 7.56
N PHE A 27 -7.08 3.05 6.52
CA PHE A 27 -6.05 2.04 6.24
C PHE A 27 -4.71 2.66 5.84
N ALA A 28 -4.75 3.78 5.10
CA ALA A 28 -3.52 4.47 4.70
C ALA A 28 -2.78 5.03 5.92
N THR A 29 -3.48 5.72 6.82
CA THR A 29 -2.96 6.24 8.08
C THR A 29 -2.49 5.13 8.99
N PHE A 30 -3.27 4.06 9.17
CA PHE A 30 -2.88 2.92 10.00
C PHE A 30 -1.59 2.26 9.51
N LEU A 31 -1.48 1.96 8.21
CA LEU A 31 -0.27 1.39 7.63
C LEU A 31 0.91 2.35 7.71
N ASN A 32 0.68 3.66 7.54
CA ASN A 32 1.72 4.67 7.66
C ASN A 32 2.27 4.75 9.10
N LEU A 33 1.41 4.83 10.10
CA LEU A 33 1.82 4.83 11.51
C LEU A 33 2.56 3.54 11.87
N THR A 34 2.07 2.39 11.41
CA THR A 34 2.76 1.11 11.62
C THR A 34 4.14 1.10 10.97
N ALA A 35 4.25 1.57 9.72
CA ALA A 35 5.52 1.67 9.01
C ALA A 35 6.54 2.53 9.76
N VAL A 36 6.11 3.69 10.27
CA VAL A 36 6.96 4.57 11.09
C VAL A 36 7.42 3.85 12.36
N VAL A 37 6.51 3.23 13.10
CA VAL A 37 6.85 2.45 14.30
C VAL A 37 7.88 1.36 13.97
N LEU A 38 7.66 0.63 12.88
CA LEU A 38 8.58 -0.42 12.45
C LEU A 38 9.98 0.13 12.16
N ILE A 39 10.11 1.23 11.42
CA ILE A 39 11.42 1.87 11.14
C ILE A 39 12.21 2.17 12.41
N PHE A 40 11.54 2.66 13.46
CA PHE A 40 12.20 2.95 14.73
C PHE A 40 12.53 1.68 15.51
N THR A 41 11.62 0.72 15.57
CA THR A 41 11.83 -0.54 16.32
C THR A 41 12.88 -1.44 15.68
N THR A 42 13.04 -1.43 14.36
CA THR A 42 14.04 -2.24 13.64
C THR A 42 15.37 -1.52 13.46
N GLY A 43 15.50 -0.26 13.90
CA GLY A 43 16.73 0.51 13.74
C GLY A 43 17.01 1.00 12.32
N LEU A 44 16.09 0.80 11.36
CA LEU A 44 16.26 1.20 9.96
C LEU A 44 16.49 2.71 9.77
N HIS A 45 16.13 3.54 10.74
CA HIS A 45 16.45 4.96 10.72
C HIS A 45 17.96 5.25 10.64
N HIS A 46 18.82 4.39 11.21
CA HIS A 46 20.28 4.53 11.10
C HIS A 46 20.77 4.37 9.66
N MET A 47 20.17 3.47 8.90
CA MET A 47 20.51 3.25 7.49
C MET A 47 20.27 4.51 6.64
N PHE A 48 19.19 5.25 6.90
CA PHE A 48 18.94 6.52 6.21
C PHE A 48 19.99 7.58 6.58
N LEU A 49 20.41 7.63 7.84
CA LEU A 49 21.45 8.55 8.29
C LEU A 49 22.81 8.24 7.67
N THR A 50 23.21 6.96 7.62
CA THR A 50 24.47 6.55 6.99
C THR A 50 24.44 6.81 5.48
N GLY A 51 23.31 6.56 4.81
CA GLY A 51 23.15 6.88 3.39
C GLY A 51 23.24 8.39 3.10
N LEU A 52 22.69 9.24 3.97
CA LEU A 52 22.84 10.70 3.86
C LEU A 52 24.29 11.15 4.02
N VAL A 53 25.01 10.59 5.00
CA VAL A 53 26.43 10.92 5.20
C VAL A 53 27.26 10.46 3.99
N GLY A 54 27.07 9.23 3.51
CA GLY A 54 27.77 8.72 2.32
C GLY A 54 27.44 9.46 1.02
N SER A 55 26.29 10.13 0.95
CA SER A 55 25.93 10.97 -0.21
C SER A 55 26.89 12.14 -0.42
N TYR A 56 27.52 12.66 0.66
CA TYR A 56 28.51 13.73 0.56
C TYR A 56 29.85 13.27 -0.03
N ASP A 57 30.17 11.98 0.06
CA ASP A 57 31.36 11.41 -0.60
C ASP A 57 31.16 11.32 -2.12
N LEU A 58 29.92 11.05 -2.55
CA LEU A 58 29.53 10.93 -3.97
C LEU A 58 29.28 12.28 -4.65
N ILE A 59 28.74 13.26 -3.92
CA ILE A 59 28.43 14.60 -4.43
C ILE A 59 29.11 15.64 -3.53
N PRO A 60 30.37 16.01 -3.83
CA PRO A 60 31.09 17.02 -3.07
C PRO A 60 30.35 18.36 -3.05
N VAL A 61 30.43 19.05 -1.92
CA VAL A 61 29.77 20.35 -1.71
C VAL A 61 30.27 21.37 -2.75
N GLY A 62 29.35 21.92 -3.55
CA GLY A 62 29.66 22.89 -4.61
C GLY A 62 29.86 22.30 -6.01
N SER A 63 29.78 20.97 -6.16
CA SER A 63 29.73 20.31 -7.48
C SER A 63 28.29 20.06 -7.92
N LEU A 64 28.02 20.19 -9.23
CA LEU A 64 26.77 19.70 -9.81
C LEU A 64 26.83 18.17 -9.85
N PRO A 65 25.73 17.45 -9.56
CA PRO A 65 25.70 15.99 -9.68
C PRO A 65 26.06 15.58 -11.12
N SER A 66 27.30 15.13 -11.33
CA SER A 66 27.78 14.67 -12.63
C SER A 66 27.57 13.16 -12.73
N GLY A 67 26.79 12.70 -13.69
CA GLY A 67 26.57 11.26 -13.95
C GLY A 67 25.35 10.64 -13.25
N VAL A 68 24.62 11.38 -12.41
CA VAL A 68 23.35 10.92 -11.84
C VAL A 68 22.20 11.35 -12.76
N ASP A 69 21.58 10.39 -13.45
CA ASP A 69 20.33 10.66 -14.16
C ASP A 69 19.16 10.71 -13.16
N VAL A 70 18.97 11.90 -12.60
CA VAL A 70 17.92 12.19 -11.62
C VAL A 70 16.52 11.87 -12.17
N LYS A 71 16.31 11.98 -13.48
CA LYS A 71 15.02 11.68 -14.11
C LYS A 71 14.73 10.20 -14.04
N THR A 72 15.68 9.37 -14.46
CA THR A 72 15.56 7.91 -14.41
C THR A 72 15.42 7.42 -12.96
N LEU A 73 16.19 7.98 -12.03
CA LEU A 73 16.08 7.65 -10.61
C LEU A 73 14.67 7.97 -10.05
N ALA A 74 14.10 9.12 -10.40
CA ALA A 74 12.76 9.50 -9.96
C ALA A 74 11.69 8.57 -10.54
N THR A 75 11.76 8.25 -11.84
CA THR A 75 10.80 7.36 -12.48
C THR A 75 10.87 5.94 -11.91
N ASP A 76 12.07 5.43 -11.67
CA ASP A 76 12.28 4.10 -11.11
C ASP A 76 11.77 4.02 -9.67
N THR A 77 12.03 5.04 -8.86
CA THR A 77 11.55 5.10 -7.47
C THR A 77 10.02 5.10 -7.41
N VAL A 78 9.36 5.86 -8.28
CA VAL A 78 7.89 5.87 -8.37
C VAL A 78 7.36 4.52 -8.83
N ALA A 79 7.96 3.92 -9.88
CA ALA A 79 7.56 2.62 -10.39
C ALA A 79 7.71 1.50 -9.34
N GLN A 80 8.82 1.49 -8.60
CA GLN A 80 9.07 0.54 -7.52
C GLN A 80 8.08 0.74 -6.36
N SER A 81 7.81 1.99 -5.96
CA SER A 81 6.84 2.30 -4.91
C SER A 81 5.44 1.81 -5.27
N PHE A 82 5.03 1.99 -6.54
CA PHE A 82 3.74 1.52 -7.03
C PHE A 82 3.67 -0.01 -7.07
N ARG A 83 4.73 -0.67 -7.55
CA ARG A 83 4.86 -2.13 -7.58
C ARG A 83 4.75 -2.72 -6.17
N LEU A 84 5.46 -2.14 -5.20
CA LEU A 84 5.40 -2.56 -3.80
C LEU A 84 4.00 -2.33 -3.21
N GLY A 85 3.37 -1.19 -3.52
CA GLY A 85 2.00 -0.88 -3.10
C GLY A 85 0.97 -1.91 -3.61
N ILE A 86 1.10 -2.35 -4.86
CA ILE A 86 0.27 -3.43 -5.43
C ILE A 86 0.57 -4.75 -4.73
N GLN A 87 1.84 -5.10 -4.57
CA GLN A 87 2.25 -6.37 -3.95
C GLN A 87 1.71 -6.51 -2.52
N ILE A 88 1.83 -5.45 -1.72
CA ILE A 88 1.26 -5.40 -0.38
C ILE A 88 -0.26 -5.54 -0.43
N SER A 89 -0.93 -4.88 -1.38
CA SER A 89 -2.39 -4.91 -1.51
C SER A 89 -2.93 -6.19 -2.17
N ALA A 90 -2.07 -7.07 -2.67
CA ALA A 90 -2.43 -8.24 -3.48
C ALA A 90 -3.48 -9.17 -2.84
N PRO A 91 -3.42 -9.49 -1.53
CA PRO A 91 -4.42 -10.37 -0.91
C PRO A 91 -5.84 -9.81 -0.99
N LEU A 92 -5.98 -8.49 -0.78
CA LEU A 92 -7.27 -7.84 -0.89
C LEU A 92 -7.71 -7.71 -2.34
N ILE A 93 -6.79 -7.39 -3.26
CA ILE A 93 -7.11 -7.33 -4.69
C ILE A 93 -7.69 -8.67 -5.17
N ALA A 94 -7.04 -9.79 -4.80
CA ALA A 94 -7.51 -11.13 -5.14
C ALA A 94 -8.89 -11.42 -4.54
N PHE A 95 -9.08 -11.12 -3.25
CA PHE A 95 -10.39 -11.22 -2.59
C PHE A 95 -11.45 -10.43 -3.34
N GLY A 96 -11.13 -9.19 -3.69
CA GLY A 96 -12.01 -8.28 -4.38
C GLY A 96 -12.52 -8.76 -5.72
N LEU A 97 -11.60 -9.27 -6.53
CA LEU A 97 -11.91 -9.87 -7.81
C LEU A 97 -12.89 -11.02 -7.62
N ILE A 98 -12.59 -11.95 -6.71
CA ILE A 98 -13.46 -13.10 -6.42
C ILE A 98 -14.83 -12.65 -5.90
N PHE A 99 -14.85 -11.68 -4.99
CA PHE A 99 -16.06 -11.18 -4.36
C PHE A 99 -16.98 -10.51 -5.39
N TYR A 100 -16.47 -9.58 -6.19
CA TYR A 100 -17.28 -8.89 -7.21
C TYR A 100 -17.72 -9.83 -8.35
N LEU A 101 -16.89 -10.80 -8.75
CA LEU A 101 -17.31 -11.83 -9.69
C LEU A 101 -18.45 -12.69 -9.11
N SER A 102 -18.33 -13.11 -7.85
CA SER A 102 -19.37 -13.89 -7.16
C SER A 102 -20.68 -13.12 -7.05
N LEU A 103 -20.62 -11.82 -6.74
CA LEU A 103 -21.80 -10.95 -6.72
C LEU A 103 -22.43 -10.78 -8.11
N GLY A 104 -21.63 -10.69 -9.16
CA GLY A 104 -22.11 -10.62 -10.54
C GLY A 104 -22.85 -11.89 -10.96
N VAL A 105 -22.40 -13.06 -10.50
CA VAL A 105 -23.13 -14.32 -10.72
C VAL A 105 -24.42 -14.34 -9.90
N LEU A 106 -24.35 -13.97 -8.62
CA LEU A 106 -25.52 -13.97 -7.73
C LEU A 106 -26.62 -13.02 -8.18
N SER A 107 -26.26 -11.85 -8.73
CA SER A 107 -27.22 -10.87 -9.27
C SER A 107 -28.01 -11.40 -10.46
N ARG A 108 -27.40 -12.29 -11.26
CA ARG A 108 -28.08 -12.97 -12.36
C ARG A 108 -28.99 -14.11 -11.88
N LEU A 109 -28.63 -14.79 -10.79
CA LEU A 109 -29.40 -15.90 -10.22
C LEU A 109 -30.63 -15.44 -9.43
N MET A 110 -30.52 -14.33 -8.69
CA MET A 110 -31.59 -13.79 -7.84
C MET A 110 -31.89 -12.32 -8.17
N PRO A 111 -32.38 -11.99 -9.38
CA PRO A 111 -32.56 -10.61 -9.83
C PRO A 111 -33.63 -9.83 -9.07
N GLN A 112 -34.54 -10.53 -8.38
CA GLN A 112 -35.59 -9.92 -7.56
C GLN A 112 -35.08 -9.42 -6.20
N VAL A 113 -33.89 -9.86 -5.75
CA VAL A 113 -33.32 -9.47 -4.45
C VAL A 113 -32.36 -8.30 -4.65
N GLN A 114 -32.48 -7.27 -3.81
CA GLN A 114 -31.54 -6.14 -3.78
C GLN A 114 -30.21 -6.57 -3.12
N ILE A 115 -29.42 -7.37 -3.84
CA ILE A 115 -28.19 -8.03 -3.36
C ILE A 115 -27.17 -7.04 -2.80
N PHE A 116 -27.13 -5.80 -3.32
CA PHE A 116 -26.25 -4.74 -2.81
C PHE A 116 -26.42 -4.49 -1.31
N PHE A 117 -27.64 -4.60 -0.77
CA PHE A 117 -27.91 -4.33 0.64
C PHE A 117 -27.27 -5.37 1.57
N VAL A 118 -27.16 -6.62 1.10
CA VAL A 118 -26.53 -7.73 1.84
C VAL A 118 -25.02 -7.79 1.58
N ALA A 119 -24.62 -7.53 0.34
CA ALA A 119 -23.24 -7.60 -0.11
C ALA A 119 -22.34 -6.55 0.55
N MET A 120 -22.86 -5.35 0.79
CA MET A 120 -22.05 -4.23 1.29
C MET A 120 -21.53 -4.46 2.72
N PRO A 121 -22.37 -4.82 3.71
CA PRO A 121 -21.88 -5.20 5.05
C PRO A 121 -20.95 -6.41 5.02
N LEU A 122 -21.25 -7.41 4.15
CA LEU A 122 -20.44 -8.61 4.01
C LEU A 122 -19.04 -8.29 3.46
N ASN A 123 -18.94 -7.40 2.46
CA ASN A 123 -17.68 -6.98 1.87
C ASN A 123 -16.77 -6.34 2.92
N VAL A 124 -17.32 -5.46 3.76
CA VAL A 124 -16.59 -4.79 4.84
C VAL A 124 -16.08 -5.79 5.87
N LEU A 125 -16.94 -6.69 6.34
CA LEU A 125 -16.55 -7.71 7.33
C LEU A 125 -15.44 -8.62 6.81
N VAL A 126 -15.61 -9.18 5.62
CA VAL A 126 -14.62 -10.10 5.03
C VAL A 126 -13.33 -9.34 4.65
N GLY A 127 -13.45 -8.13 4.12
CA GLY A 127 -12.32 -7.28 3.78
C GLY A 127 -11.45 -6.94 4.99
N ILE A 128 -12.06 -6.59 6.12
CA ILE A 128 -11.34 -6.35 7.38
C ILE A 128 -10.72 -7.65 7.90
N ALA A 129 -11.43 -8.78 7.84
CA ALA A 129 -10.90 -10.07 8.29
C ALA A 129 -9.66 -10.49 7.48
N ILE A 130 -9.71 -10.38 6.15
CA ILE A 130 -8.57 -10.68 5.27
C ILE A 130 -7.42 -9.70 5.51
N PHE A 131 -7.72 -8.41 5.70
CA PHE A 131 -6.70 -7.44 6.08
C PHE A 131 -6.00 -7.85 7.39
N ALA A 132 -6.75 -8.18 8.44
CA ALA A 132 -6.19 -8.57 9.73
C ALA A 132 -5.31 -9.84 9.63
N LEU A 133 -5.76 -10.84 8.86
CA LEU A 133 -5.00 -12.08 8.65
C LEU A 133 -3.74 -11.86 7.80
N SER A 134 -3.79 -10.97 6.82
CA SER A 134 -2.68 -10.69 5.90
C SER A 134 -1.73 -9.61 6.40
N PHE A 135 -2.10 -8.84 7.43
CA PHE A 135 -1.38 -7.66 7.91
C PHE A 135 0.08 -7.95 8.28
N GLY A 136 0.35 -9.04 9.01
CA GLY A 136 1.71 -9.42 9.37
C GLY A 136 2.59 -9.69 8.15
N ALA A 137 2.04 -10.39 7.14
CA ALA A 137 2.75 -10.66 5.89
C ALA A 137 2.97 -9.38 5.07
N MET A 138 1.97 -8.48 5.02
CA MET A 138 2.08 -7.18 4.35
C MET A 138 3.24 -6.35 4.88
N MET A 139 3.31 -6.19 6.21
CA MET A 139 4.38 -5.41 6.84
C MET A 139 5.72 -6.12 6.76
N GLY A 140 5.74 -7.46 6.79
CA GLY A 140 6.95 -8.24 6.57
C GLY A 140 7.54 -8.07 5.17
N VAL A 141 6.72 -8.05 4.11
CA VAL A 141 7.17 -7.78 2.74
C VAL A 141 7.73 -6.37 2.63
N TRP A 142 7.06 -5.39 3.23
CA TRP A 142 7.51 -4.01 3.24
C TRP A 142 8.86 -3.82 3.95
N LEU A 143 9.05 -4.46 5.13
CA LEU A 143 10.31 -4.44 5.87
C LEU A 143 11.46 -5.05 5.07
N ARG A 144 11.26 -6.23 4.49
CA ARG A 144 12.28 -6.89 3.66
C ARG A 144 12.69 -6.05 2.46
N TYR A 145 11.75 -5.34 1.86
CA TYR A 145 12.05 -4.40 0.77
C TYR A 145 12.99 -3.28 1.26
N LEU A 146 12.69 -2.65 2.40
CA LEU A 146 13.56 -1.61 2.97
C LEU A 146 14.95 -2.13 3.34
N GLU A 147 15.04 -3.30 3.97
CA GLU A 147 16.31 -3.94 4.31
C GLU A 147 17.15 -4.24 3.06
N SER A 148 16.51 -4.77 2.00
CA SER A 148 17.20 -5.05 0.73
C SER A 148 17.71 -3.79 0.05
N TYR A 149 16.95 -2.69 0.15
CA TYR A 149 17.38 -1.39 -0.35
C TYR A 149 18.59 -0.88 0.43
N GLY A 150 18.62 -1.09 1.76
CA GLY A 150 19.77 -0.77 2.61
C GLY A 150 21.02 -1.55 2.29
N ALA A 151 20.87 -2.85 2.08
CA ALA A 151 21.99 -3.70 1.69
C ALA A 151 22.61 -3.29 0.34
N SER A 152 21.86 -2.60 -0.53
CA SER A 152 22.37 -2.11 -1.81
C SER A 152 23.17 -0.79 -1.73
N LEU A 153 23.15 -0.10 -0.59
CA LEU A 153 23.83 1.18 -0.36
C LEU A 153 25.19 1.04 0.36
N ASN A 154 25.51 -0.14 0.87
CA ASN A 154 26.83 -0.51 1.43
C ASN A 154 27.65 -1.31 0.41
#